data_AF-A0A2D5XXZ2-F1
#
_entry.id   AF-A0A2D5XXZ2-F1
#
_cell.length_a   1.000
_cell.length_b   1.000
_cell.length_c   1.000
_cell.angle_alpha   90.00
_cell.angle_beta   90.00
_cell.angle_gamma   90.00
#
_symmetry.space_group_name_H-M   'P 1'
#
loop_
_entity.id
_entity.type
_entity.pdbx_description
1 polymer ?
#
loop_
_entity_poly.entity_id
_entity_poly.type
_entity_poly.pdbx_seq_one_letter_code
_entity_poly.pdbx_strand_id
1 'polypeptide(L)'
;MAYAMRTAEERPALPDIHLLPEIEINGQKRDITLFGPETLDPNEANMQKHYWHSAKQPDVTFEPLTSSEQIQAMAYDIKSAQEKILNPGTLQLARIARTPQGVAVNVRSEAEFKKKLEQAEKIPFSNGHIYLGEQDFGFAEYDSFTRGIQEAGKFASEGLANILEHTKGTALNLKELASDEQYTNGVHVGGFDIPQETLLRVVRLSADTGFRQLRVDGYGRSDGYDFGFVFGGLRASERSEAPQKN
;
A
#
# COMPACT_ATOMS: atom_id res chain seq x y z
N MET A 1 -6.40 26.35 23.72
CA MET A 1 -7.70 26.44 23.02
C MET A 1 -7.77 25.30 22.03
N ALA A 2 -8.83 24.48 22.09
CA ALA A 2 -9.00 23.34 21.21
C ALA A 2 -9.27 23.82 19.77
N TYR A 3 -8.48 23.34 18.80
CA TYR A 3 -8.70 23.61 17.39
C TYR A 3 -9.92 22.81 16.92
N ALA A 4 -10.98 23.50 16.52
CA ALA A 4 -12.15 22.87 15.90
C ALA A 4 -11.75 22.39 14.49
N MET A 5 -11.81 21.07 14.28
CA MET A 5 -11.63 20.49 12.95
C MET A 5 -12.78 20.91 12.03
N ARG A 6 -12.44 21.30 10.81
CA ARG A 6 -13.40 21.65 9.77
C ARG A 6 -14.12 20.42 9.23
N THR A 7 -15.37 20.61 8.84
CA THR A 7 -16.28 19.53 8.43
C THR A 7 -15.98 19.06 7.01
N ALA A 8 -16.41 17.84 6.65
CA ALA A 8 -16.19 17.25 5.32
C ALA A 8 -16.74 18.11 4.16
N GLU A 9 -17.70 18.98 4.45
CA GLU A 9 -18.37 19.90 3.52
C GLU A 9 -17.53 21.15 3.18
N GLU A 10 -16.46 21.44 3.94
CA GLU A 10 -15.56 22.59 3.73
C GLU A 10 -14.32 22.24 2.88
N ARG A 11 -14.20 20.98 2.43
CA ARG A 11 -13.17 20.47 1.51
C ARG A 11 -13.28 20.87 0.01
N PRO A 12 -14.39 21.38 -0.56
CA PRO A 12 -14.48 21.66 -2.00
C PRO A 12 -13.77 22.95 -2.48
N ALA A 13 -12.80 23.48 -1.74
CA ALA A 13 -11.98 24.62 -2.18
C ALA A 13 -10.51 24.23 -2.45
N LEU A 14 -10.27 23.02 -2.96
CA LEU A 14 -8.95 22.55 -3.38
C LEU A 14 -8.88 22.51 -4.92
N PRO A 15 -7.91 23.16 -5.59
CA PRO A 15 -7.61 22.84 -6.97
C PRO A 15 -6.80 21.52 -7.03
N ASP A 16 -7.29 20.58 -7.83
CA ASP A 16 -6.64 19.39 -8.39
C ASP A 16 -5.90 18.39 -7.49
N ILE A 17 -6.14 18.38 -6.18
CA ILE A 17 -5.76 17.23 -5.31
C ILE A 17 -6.91 16.89 -4.38
N HIS A 18 -7.54 15.75 -4.64
CA HIS A 18 -8.56 15.20 -3.75
C HIS A 18 -7.89 14.55 -2.54
N LEU A 19 -7.72 15.33 -1.46
CA LEU A 19 -7.36 14.78 -0.16
C LEU A 19 -8.49 13.87 0.34
N LEU A 20 -8.15 12.64 0.70
CA LEU A 20 -9.06 11.77 1.44
C LEU A 20 -9.20 12.30 2.89
N PRO A 21 -10.28 11.95 3.62
CA PRO A 21 -10.38 12.30 5.04
C PRO A 21 -9.11 11.89 5.79
N GLU A 22 -8.69 12.67 6.80
CA GLU A 22 -7.56 12.31 7.68
C GLU A 22 -7.74 10.85 8.16
N ILE A 23 -6.90 9.95 7.65
CA ILE A 23 -6.97 8.53 7.96
C ILE A 23 -6.05 8.29 9.14
N GLU A 24 -6.53 7.54 10.13
CA GLU A 24 -5.66 7.04 11.18
C GLU A 24 -4.86 5.87 10.60
N ILE A 25 -3.55 6.08 10.42
CA ILE A 25 -2.59 5.11 9.94
C ILE A 25 -1.60 4.84 11.08
N ASN A 26 -1.51 3.60 11.53
CA ASN A 26 -0.65 3.22 12.68
C ASN A 26 -0.86 4.09 13.94
N GLY A 27 -2.12 4.45 14.24
CA GLY A 27 -2.47 5.31 15.39
C GLY A 27 -2.16 6.80 15.18
N GLN A 28 -1.71 7.18 13.98
CA GLN A 28 -1.40 8.56 13.62
C GLN A 28 -2.32 9.05 12.52
N LYS A 29 -2.88 10.24 12.75
CA LYS A 29 -3.66 10.96 11.77
C LYS A 29 -2.78 11.44 10.62
N ARG A 30 -3.09 11.00 9.40
CA ARG A 30 -2.35 11.34 8.18
C ARG A 30 -3.28 11.87 7.09
N ASP A 31 -2.89 12.99 6.49
CA ASP A 31 -3.50 13.48 5.27
C ASP A 31 -2.90 12.72 4.09
N ILE A 32 -3.75 12.17 3.23
CA ILE A 32 -3.31 11.37 2.08
C ILE A 32 -3.99 11.81 0.78
N THR A 33 -3.34 11.52 -0.33
CA THR A 33 -3.90 11.70 -1.67
C THR A 33 -3.49 10.56 -2.60
N LEU A 34 -4.24 10.40 -3.69
CA LEU A 34 -3.95 9.41 -4.74
C LEU A 34 -3.16 10.06 -5.89
N PHE A 35 -2.14 9.36 -6.37
CA PHE A 35 -1.37 9.72 -7.56
C PHE A 35 -1.51 8.64 -8.63
N GLY A 36 -1.67 9.02 -9.90
CA GLY A 36 -1.79 8.11 -11.04
C GLY A 36 -2.67 8.68 -12.17
N PRO A 37 -2.99 7.90 -13.22
CA PRO A 37 -2.59 6.51 -13.46
C PRO A 37 -1.28 6.42 -14.25
N GLU A 38 -0.13 6.45 -13.59
CA GLU A 38 1.20 6.38 -14.20
C GLU A 38 1.99 5.17 -13.71
N THR A 39 3.22 4.98 -14.21
CA THR A 39 4.15 4.02 -13.62
C THR A 39 4.58 4.48 -12.22
N LEU A 40 5.13 3.58 -11.39
CA LEU A 40 5.44 3.90 -9.99
C LEU A 40 6.48 5.04 -9.86
N ASP A 41 7.54 5.03 -10.68
CA ASP A 41 8.60 6.06 -10.59
C ASP A 41 8.09 7.49 -10.89
N PRO A 42 7.33 7.77 -11.98
CA PRO A 42 6.65 9.04 -12.19
C PRO A 42 5.66 9.43 -11.09
N ASN A 43 4.91 8.47 -10.55
CA ASN A 43 4.00 8.75 -9.43
C ASN A 43 4.78 9.22 -8.19
N GLU A 44 5.84 8.51 -7.81
CA GLU A 44 6.73 8.91 -6.71
C GLU A 44 7.37 10.27 -7.00
N ALA A 45 7.80 10.54 -8.24
CA ALA A 45 8.37 11.82 -8.63
C ALA A 45 7.35 12.97 -8.55
N ASN A 46 6.08 12.71 -8.89
CA ASN A 46 5.00 13.68 -8.73
C ASN A 46 4.78 14.00 -7.24
N MET A 47 4.76 13.02 -6.35
CA MET A 47 4.60 13.23 -4.90
C MET A 47 5.61 14.22 -4.31
N GLN A 48 6.84 14.27 -4.86
CA GLN A 48 7.92 15.15 -4.41
C GLN A 48 7.79 16.60 -4.94
N LYS A 49 6.80 16.91 -5.77
CA LYS A 49 6.56 18.28 -6.24
C LYS A 49 5.96 19.12 -5.11
N HIS A 50 6.22 20.42 -5.15
CA HIS A 50 5.59 21.38 -4.25
C HIS A 50 4.16 21.65 -4.69
N TYR A 51 3.22 21.36 -3.80
CA TYR A 51 1.80 21.58 -3.99
C TYR A 51 1.34 22.78 -3.16
N TRP A 52 0.61 23.68 -3.80
CA TRP A 52 0.17 24.94 -3.20
C TRP A 52 -1.33 24.93 -2.97
N HIS A 53 -1.75 25.22 -1.73
CA HIS A 53 -3.17 25.21 -1.33
C HIS A 53 -3.78 26.62 -1.27
N SER A 54 -3.01 27.63 -0.83
CA SER A 54 -3.38 29.06 -0.91
C SER A 54 -2.20 29.95 -0.51
N ALA A 55 -2.29 31.26 -0.77
CA ALA A 55 -1.20 32.22 -0.48
C ALA A 55 -0.87 32.36 1.02
N LYS A 56 -1.67 31.71 1.88
CA LYS A 56 -1.58 31.76 3.34
C LYS A 56 -1.16 30.42 3.96
N GLN A 57 -1.02 29.36 3.17
CA GLN A 57 -0.57 28.05 3.65
C GLN A 57 0.80 27.71 3.06
N PRO A 58 1.63 26.96 3.81
CA PRO A 58 2.93 26.53 3.33
C PRO A 58 2.78 25.58 2.14
N ASP A 59 3.83 25.50 1.32
CA ASP A 59 3.97 24.47 0.31
C ASP A 59 3.99 23.10 0.98
N VAL A 60 3.38 22.11 0.33
CA VAL A 60 3.38 20.73 0.82
C VAL A 60 3.93 19.75 -0.20
N THR A 61 4.53 18.68 0.30
CA THR A 61 5.04 17.53 -0.43
C THR A 61 4.47 16.26 0.19
N PHE A 62 4.44 15.20 -0.62
CA PHE A 62 3.97 13.89 -0.20
C PHE A 62 5.10 12.88 -0.26
N GLU A 63 5.06 11.89 0.62
CA GLU A 63 5.91 10.72 0.55
C GLU A 63 5.09 9.48 0.17
N PRO A 64 5.69 8.50 -0.53
CA PRO A 64 5.02 7.24 -0.81
C PRO A 64 4.67 6.53 0.50
N LEU A 65 3.44 6.05 0.59
CA LEU A 65 2.99 5.22 1.71
C LEU A 65 3.56 3.79 1.60
N THR A 66 3.78 3.13 2.74
CA THR A 66 4.15 1.70 2.74
C THR A 66 2.98 0.84 2.25
N SER A 67 3.21 -0.45 1.98
CA SER A 67 2.12 -1.37 1.64
C SER A 67 0.99 -1.40 2.66
N SER A 68 1.31 -1.40 3.96
CA SER A 68 0.30 -1.50 5.03
C SER A 68 -0.58 -0.25 5.06
N GLU A 69 0.06 0.92 4.90
CA GLU A 69 -0.58 2.23 4.92
C GLU A 69 -1.46 2.43 3.68
N GLN A 70 -1.02 1.94 2.52
CA GLN A 70 -1.83 1.93 1.30
C GLN A 70 -3.06 1.02 1.43
N ILE A 71 -2.90 -0.15 2.05
CA ILE A 71 -4.01 -1.07 2.33
C ILE A 71 -5.00 -0.42 3.29
N GLN A 72 -4.52 0.19 4.38
CA GLN A 72 -5.36 0.86 5.37
C GLN A 72 -6.10 2.06 4.75
N ALA A 73 -5.43 2.84 3.90
CA ALA A 73 -6.04 3.92 3.15
C ALA A 73 -7.18 3.44 2.23
N MET A 74 -6.96 2.34 1.52
CA MET A 74 -7.98 1.72 0.67
C MET A 74 -9.14 1.15 1.50
N ALA A 75 -8.84 0.55 2.65
CA ALA A 75 -9.84 -0.07 3.54
C ALA A 75 -10.72 0.97 4.26
N TYR A 76 -10.22 2.18 4.50
CA TYR A 76 -10.99 3.24 5.15
C TYR A 76 -12.24 3.67 4.35
N ASP A 77 -12.22 3.54 3.02
CA ASP A 77 -13.33 3.91 2.14
C ASP A 77 -13.65 2.79 1.13
N ILE A 78 -13.77 1.54 1.61
CA ILE A 78 -13.89 0.32 0.79
C ILE A 78 -14.82 0.49 -0.41
N LYS A 79 -16.02 1.05 -0.22
CA LYS A 79 -17.00 1.17 -1.32
C LYS A 79 -16.59 2.21 -2.36
N SER A 80 -16.16 3.41 -1.95
CA SER A 80 -15.83 4.48 -2.92
C SER A 80 -14.43 4.30 -3.52
N ALA A 81 -13.48 3.72 -2.77
CA ALA A 81 -12.12 3.47 -3.21
C ALA A 81 -12.05 2.28 -4.19
N GLN A 82 -12.81 1.20 -3.97
CA GLN A 82 -12.88 0.08 -4.91
C GLN A 82 -13.40 0.51 -6.28
N GLU A 83 -14.50 1.29 -6.33
CA GLU A 83 -15.08 1.75 -7.58
C GLU A 83 -14.14 2.69 -8.35
N LYS A 84 -13.42 3.57 -7.65
CA LYS A 84 -12.56 4.59 -8.28
C LYS A 84 -11.16 4.09 -8.63
N ILE A 85 -10.62 3.14 -7.85
CA ILE A 85 -9.21 2.74 -7.94
C ILE A 85 -9.07 1.32 -8.44
N LEU A 86 -9.83 0.36 -7.87
CA LEU A 86 -9.72 -1.05 -8.28
C LEU A 86 -10.56 -1.38 -9.51
N ASN A 87 -11.60 -0.59 -9.81
CA ASN A 87 -12.56 -0.82 -10.90
C ASN A 87 -12.63 0.37 -11.89
N PRO A 88 -11.48 0.88 -12.38
CA PRO A 88 -10.88 0.34 -13.61
C PRO A 88 -9.35 0.28 -13.59
N GLY A 89 -8.75 0.49 -12.42
CA GLY A 89 -7.32 0.72 -12.26
C GLY A 89 -6.60 -0.40 -11.52
N THR A 90 -5.44 -0.05 -10.99
CA THR A 90 -4.59 -0.96 -10.22
C THR A 90 -3.87 -0.14 -9.16
N LEU A 91 -3.91 -0.58 -7.91
CA LEU A 91 -3.14 0.02 -6.82
C LEU A 91 -1.74 -0.61 -6.77
N GLN A 92 -0.70 0.22 -6.86
CA GLN A 92 0.71 -0.16 -6.74
C GLN A 92 1.12 -0.18 -5.26
N LEU A 93 0.88 -1.31 -4.59
CA LEU A 93 0.98 -1.46 -3.13
C LEU A 93 2.40 -1.29 -2.57
N ALA A 94 3.41 -1.85 -3.21
CA ALA A 94 4.79 -1.71 -2.77
C ALA A 94 5.77 -2.19 -3.82
N ARG A 95 7.01 -1.70 -3.71
CA ARG A 95 8.15 -2.37 -4.34
C ARG A 95 8.44 -3.67 -3.60
N ILE A 96 8.74 -4.70 -4.37
CA ILE A 96 9.07 -6.02 -3.84
C ILE A 96 10.39 -6.53 -4.41
N ALA A 97 11.06 -7.38 -3.65
CA ALA A 97 12.09 -8.27 -4.14
C ALA A 97 11.56 -9.71 -4.10
N ARG A 98 11.40 -10.33 -5.26
CA ARG A 98 11.14 -11.77 -5.36
C ARG A 98 12.48 -12.48 -5.42
N THR A 99 12.81 -13.22 -4.38
CA THR A 99 14.05 -14.00 -4.28
C THR A 99 13.74 -15.48 -4.51
N PRO A 100 14.74 -16.35 -4.69
CA PRO A 100 14.49 -17.79 -4.72
C PRO A 100 13.85 -18.36 -3.43
N GLN A 101 13.93 -17.64 -2.31
CA GLN A 101 13.42 -18.10 -1.01
C GLN A 101 12.02 -17.57 -0.70
N GLY A 102 11.64 -16.41 -1.24
CA GLY A 102 10.40 -15.76 -0.88
C GLY A 102 10.22 -14.37 -1.47
N VAL A 103 9.36 -13.57 -0.84
CA VAL A 103 8.99 -12.24 -1.30
C VAL A 103 9.23 -11.24 -0.18
N ALA A 104 10.02 -10.20 -0.46
CA ALA A 104 10.18 -9.05 0.42
C ALA A 104 9.35 -7.88 -0.09
N VAL A 105 8.74 -7.10 0.80
CA VAL A 105 8.01 -5.86 0.50
C VAL A 105 8.73 -4.65 1.08
N ASN A 106 8.44 -3.46 0.52
CA ASN A 106 9.00 -2.18 0.95
C ASN A 106 10.54 -2.15 0.87
N VAL A 107 11.08 -2.65 -0.25
CA VAL A 107 12.52 -2.69 -0.58
C VAL A 107 12.78 -2.16 -1.99
N ARG A 108 13.89 -1.44 -2.19
CA ARG A 108 14.31 -0.86 -3.48
C ARG A 108 15.49 -1.57 -4.12
N SER A 109 16.20 -2.42 -3.37
CA SER A 109 17.37 -3.14 -3.88
C SER A 109 17.62 -4.44 -3.11
N GLU A 110 18.40 -5.33 -3.70
CA GLU A 110 18.84 -6.56 -3.02
C GLU A 110 19.70 -6.26 -1.77
N ALA A 111 20.54 -5.23 -1.83
CA ALA A 111 21.37 -4.83 -0.70
C ALA A 111 20.52 -4.34 0.48
N GLU A 112 19.48 -3.53 0.20
CA GLU A 112 18.52 -3.09 1.20
C GLU A 112 17.74 -4.26 1.79
N PHE A 113 17.27 -5.19 0.95
CA PHE A 113 16.59 -6.41 1.39
C PHE A 113 17.45 -7.20 2.39
N LYS A 114 18.71 -7.51 2.06
CA LYS A 114 19.60 -8.28 2.94
C LYS A 114 19.76 -7.60 4.31
N LYS A 115 20.01 -6.30 4.31
CA LYS A 115 20.16 -5.51 5.54
C LYS A 115 18.89 -5.52 6.39
N LYS A 116 17.71 -5.29 5.78
CA LYS A 116 16.43 -5.27 6.50
C LYS A 116 16.07 -6.66 7.04
N LEU A 117 16.35 -7.72 6.29
CA LEU A 117 16.08 -9.10 6.71
C LEU A 117 16.89 -9.49 7.96
N GLU A 118 18.16 -9.09 8.05
CA GLU A 118 19.02 -9.36 9.23
C GLU A 118 18.48 -8.73 10.52
N GLN A 119 17.71 -7.65 10.40
CA GLN A 119 17.16 -6.88 11.52
C GLN A 119 15.72 -7.25 11.84
N ALA A 120 15.06 -8.01 10.97
CA ALA A 120 13.66 -8.35 11.10
C ALA A 120 13.41 -9.47 12.11
N GLU A 121 12.28 -9.39 12.80
CA GLU A 121 11.80 -10.44 13.69
C GLU A 121 11.31 -11.62 12.86
N LYS A 122 11.93 -12.79 13.04
CA LYS A 122 11.50 -14.05 12.42
C LYS A 122 10.32 -14.66 13.19
N ILE A 123 9.23 -14.93 12.49
CA ILE A 123 7.96 -15.42 13.04
C ILE A 123 7.56 -16.72 12.33
N PRO A 124 7.33 -17.83 13.07
CA PRO A 124 6.81 -19.06 12.48
C PRO A 124 5.43 -18.84 11.86
N PHE A 125 5.21 -19.33 10.64
CA PHE A 125 3.98 -19.07 9.90
C PHE A 125 3.63 -20.24 8.97
N SER A 126 2.60 -21.01 9.31
CA SER A 126 2.22 -22.24 8.58
C SER A 126 3.42 -23.20 8.44
N ASN A 127 3.84 -23.52 7.21
CA ASN A 127 4.97 -24.39 6.90
C ASN A 127 6.30 -23.64 6.70
N GLY A 128 6.33 -22.32 6.90
CA GLY A 128 7.51 -21.50 6.73
C GLY A 128 7.59 -20.40 7.79
N HIS A 129 8.16 -19.27 7.39
CA HIS A 129 8.28 -18.09 8.25
C HIS A 129 7.91 -16.83 7.49
N ILE A 130 7.44 -15.85 8.26
CA ILE A 130 7.48 -14.45 7.87
C ILE A 130 8.50 -13.71 8.74
N TYR A 131 8.98 -12.58 8.23
CA TYR A 131 9.90 -11.71 8.92
C TYR A 131 9.33 -10.31 8.84
N LEU A 132 9.22 -9.62 9.97
CA LEU A 132 8.69 -8.25 10.03
C LEU A 132 9.75 -7.34 10.65
N GLY A 133 10.02 -6.20 10.00
CA GLY A 133 11.02 -5.23 10.44
C GLY A 133 10.52 -3.80 10.40
N GLU A 134 11.39 -2.85 10.70
CA GLU A 134 11.04 -1.42 10.68
C GLU A 134 10.59 -0.94 9.29
N GLN A 135 9.87 0.19 9.28
CA GLN A 135 9.34 0.83 8.06
C GLN A 135 8.44 -0.10 7.22
N ASP A 136 7.64 -0.91 7.92
CA ASP A 136 6.79 -1.96 7.36
C ASP A 136 7.53 -2.92 6.42
N PHE A 137 8.82 -3.16 6.67
CA PHE A 137 9.51 -4.23 5.98
C PHE A 137 8.85 -5.58 6.31
N GLY A 138 8.65 -6.39 5.28
CA GLY A 138 8.14 -7.74 5.45
C GLY A 138 8.81 -8.69 4.47
N PHE A 139 9.09 -9.92 4.91
CA PHE A 139 9.54 -11.01 4.03
C PHE A 139 8.77 -12.28 4.33
N ALA A 140 8.21 -12.92 3.31
CA ALA A 140 7.45 -14.17 3.43
C ALA A 140 8.15 -15.25 2.61
N GLU A 141 8.54 -16.34 3.27
CA GLU A 141 9.02 -17.54 2.58
C GLU A 141 7.91 -18.11 1.69
N TYR A 142 8.24 -18.69 0.54
CA TYR A 142 7.22 -19.25 -0.37
C TYR A 142 6.34 -20.33 0.28
N ASP A 143 6.87 -21.04 1.28
CA ASP A 143 6.12 -22.07 2.02
C ASP A 143 5.10 -21.49 3.02
N SER A 144 5.14 -20.18 3.26
CA SER A 144 4.21 -19.49 4.17
C SER A 144 2.90 -19.04 3.50
N PHE A 145 2.77 -19.17 2.17
CA PHE A 145 1.57 -18.76 1.43
C PHE A 145 1.32 -19.60 0.17
N THR A 146 0.06 -19.64 -0.26
CA THR A 146 -0.39 -20.37 -1.45
C THR A 146 -0.51 -19.40 -2.63
N ARG A 147 -0.24 -19.90 -3.84
CA ARG A 147 -0.46 -19.18 -5.11
C ARG A 147 -1.71 -19.70 -5.81
N GLY A 148 -2.29 -18.90 -6.69
CA GLY A 148 -3.53 -19.21 -7.38
C GLY A 148 -4.76 -18.63 -6.68
N ILE A 149 -5.92 -19.19 -6.97
CA ILE A 149 -7.20 -18.72 -6.44
C ILE A 149 -7.44 -19.30 -5.05
N GLN A 150 -7.83 -18.46 -4.10
CA GLN A 150 -8.16 -18.86 -2.74
C GLN A 150 -9.23 -17.98 -2.10
N GLU A 151 -9.92 -18.51 -1.09
CA GLU A 151 -10.90 -17.75 -0.31
C GLU A 151 -10.26 -16.56 0.42
N ALA A 152 -11.01 -15.47 0.58
CA ALA A 152 -10.53 -14.23 1.19
C ALA A 152 -9.96 -14.45 2.60
N GLY A 153 -10.67 -15.23 3.42
CA GLY A 153 -10.23 -15.58 4.77
C GLY A 153 -8.94 -16.39 4.79
N LYS A 154 -8.77 -17.31 3.83
CA LYS A 154 -7.54 -18.08 3.70
C LYS A 154 -6.38 -17.16 3.33
N PHE A 155 -6.51 -16.36 2.28
CA PHE A 155 -5.48 -15.41 1.85
C PHE A 155 -5.04 -14.49 2.99
N ALA A 156 -5.99 -13.88 3.70
CA ALA A 156 -5.72 -12.96 4.80
C ALA A 156 -4.95 -13.60 5.97
N SER A 157 -5.03 -14.92 6.10
CA SER A 157 -4.32 -15.70 7.12
C SER A 157 -2.97 -16.25 6.65
N GLU A 158 -2.52 -15.94 5.42
CA GLU A 158 -1.26 -16.44 4.85
C GLU A 158 -0.12 -15.40 4.95
N GLY A 159 1.12 -15.88 4.80
CA GLY A 159 2.32 -15.06 5.00
C GLY A 159 2.39 -13.85 4.07
N LEU A 160 1.97 -13.98 2.81
CA LEU A 160 1.98 -12.86 1.85
C LEU A 160 1.06 -11.72 2.28
N ALA A 161 -0.17 -12.01 2.70
CA ALA A 161 -1.09 -10.99 3.17
C ALA A 161 -0.56 -10.32 4.46
N ASN A 162 0.01 -11.12 5.35
CA ASN A 162 0.59 -10.62 6.60
C ASN A 162 1.77 -9.68 6.39
N ILE A 163 2.67 -9.97 5.44
CA ILE A 163 3.77 -9.03 5.15
C ILE A 163 3.30 -7.76 4.44
N LEU A 164 2.24 -7.85 3.61
CA LEU A 164 1.69 -6.69 2.92
C LEU A 164 1.01 -5.73 3.89
N GLU A 165 0.21 -6.25 4.83
CA GLU A 165 -0.46 -5.47 5.87
C GLU A 165 0.41 -5.26 7.13
N HIS A 166 1.63 -5.82 7.14
CA HIS A 166 2.56 -5.76 8.26
C HIS A 166 1.96 -6.25 9.60
N THR A 167 1.39 -7.46 9.59
CA THR A 167 0.73 -8.08 10.77
C THR A 167 1.34 -9.44 11.11
N LYS A 168 1.19 -9.87 12.37
CA LYS A 168 1.69 -11.17 12.89
C LYS A 168 0.67 -12.31 12.84
N GLY A 169 -0.49 -12.12 12.20
CA GLY A 169 -1.62 -13.05 12.30
C GLY A 169 -2.56 -13.01 11.11
N THR A 170 -3.62 -12.20 11.21
CA THR A 170 -4.58 -12.04 10.11
C THR A 170 -4.56 -10.62 9.62
N ALA A 171 -4.38 -10.45 8.31
CA ALA A 171 -4.46 -9.19 7.60
C ALA A 171 -5.93 -8.78 7.45
N LEU A 172 -6.45 -8.04 8.43
CA LEU A 172 -7.89 -7.75 8.57
C LEU A 172 -8.39 -6.81 7.47
N ASN A 173 -7.61 -5.80 7.10
CA ASN A 173 -7.99 -4.86 6.04
C ASN A 173 -7.98 -5.55 4.67
N LEU A 174 -6.98 -6.39 4.39
CA LEU A 174 -6.97 -7.21 3.18
C LEU A 174 -8.12 -8.21 3.14
N LYS A 175 -8.50 -8.79 4.28
CA LYS A 175 -9.68 -9.66 4.36
C LYS A 175 -10.96 -8.92 3.99
N GLU A 176 -11.13 -7.70 4.49
CA GLU A 176 -12.30 -6.87 4.22
C GLU A 176 -12.35 -6.42 2.76
N LEU A 177 -11.21 -5.97 2.23
CA LEU A 177 -11.06 -5.63 0.81
C LEU A 177 -11.33 -6.84 -0.10
N ALA A 178 -10.92 -8.03 0.31
CA ALA A 178 -11.14 -9.28 -0.42
C ALA A 178 -12.52 -9.91 -0.20
N SER A 179 -13.43 -9.28 0.55
CA SER A 179 -14.67 -9.90 1.02
C SER A 179 -15.48 -10.60 -0.09
N ASP A 180 -16.10 -11.73 0.27
CA ASP A 180 -16.89 -12.54 -0.66
C ASP A 180 -18.13 -11.81 -1.19
N GLU A 181 -18.58 -10.76 -0.50
CA GLU A 181 -19.63 -9.86 -1.00
C GLU A 181 -19.22 -9.19 -2.31
N GLN A 182 -17.95 -8.78 -2.39
CA GLN A 182 -17.39 -8.07 -3.55
C GLN A 182 -16.74 -9.02 -4.55
N TYR A 183 -15.96 -9.98 -4.05
CA TYR A 183 -15.14 -10.88 -4.84
C TYR A 183 -15.56 -12.32 -4.60
N THR A 184 -16.72 -12.71 -5.14
CA THR A 184 -17.34 -14.03 -4.92
C THR A 184 -16.48 -15.22 -5.33
N ASN A 185 -15.45 -15.00 -6.17
CA ASN A 185 -14.52 -16.04 -6.58
C ASN A 185 -13.16 -15.95 -5.85
N GLY A 186 -13.10 -15.14 -4.78
CA GLY A 186 -11.96 -15.02 -3.89
C GLY A 186 -10.83 -14.14 -4.40
N VAL A 187 -9.62 -14.45 -3.93
CA VAL A 187 -8.37 -13.74 -4.21
C VAL A 187 -7.49 -14.59 -5.12
N HIS A 188 -7.05 -14.01 -6.23
CA HIS A 188 -6.07 -14.62 -7.11
C HIS A 188 -4.68 -14.06 -6.79
N VAL A 189 -3.83 -14.90 -6.20
CA VAL A 189 -2.41 -14.61 -5.93
C VAL A 189 -1.57 -15.08 -7.11
N GLY A 190 -1.19 -14.16 -7.99
CA GLY A 190 -0.44 -14.43 -9.23
C GLY A 190 0.90 -13.70 -9.29
N GLY A 191 1.81 -14.14 -10.15
CA GLY A 191 3.09 -13.45 -10.32
C GLY A 191 4.09 -13.64 -9.20
N PHE A 192 4.00 -14.75 -8.47
CA PHE A 192 4.91 -15.12 -7.40
C PHE A 192 5.57 -16.49 -7.67
N ASP A 193 5.84 -16.84 -8.93
CA ASP A 193 6.68 -18.00 -9.25
C ASP A 193 8.07 -17.83 -8.65
N ILE A 194 8.71 -18.94 -8.28
CA ILE A 194 10.06 -18.92 -7.70
C ILE A 194 11.05 -18.54 -8.80
N PRO A 195 11.69 -17.35 -8.74
CA PRO A 195 12.64 -16.96 -9.74
C PRO A 195 13.99 -17.64 -9.49
N GLN A 196 14.81 -17.75 -10.54
CA GLN A 196 16.18 -18.26 -10.42
C GLN A 196 17.11 -17.24 -9.73
N GLU A 197 16.82 -15.95 -9.89
CA GLU A 197 17.57 -14.83 -9.34
C GLU A 197 16.63 -13.81 -8.69
N THR A 198 17.18 -12.88 -7.90
CA THR A 198 16.38 -11.84 -7.26
C THR A 198 15.80 -10.88 -8.32
N LEU A 199 14.48 -10.73 -8.33
CA LEU A 199 13.78 -9.84 -9.24
C LEU A 199 13.11 -8.71 -8.46
N LEU A 200 13.46 -7.46 -8.80
CA LEU A 200 12.75 -6.29 -8.30
C LEU A 200 11.47 -6.08 -9.10
N ARG A 201 10.35 -5.91 -8.40
CA ARG A 201 9.02 -5.79 -8.98
C ARG A 201 8.18 -4.81 -8.15
N VAL A 202 6.94 -4.60 -8.57
CA VAL A 202 5.91 -3.90 -7.82
C VAL A 202 4.76 -4.88 -7.61
N VAL A 203 4.36 -5.07 -6.35
CA VAL A 203 3.13 -5.81 -6.04
C VAL A 203 1.93 -4.90 -6.28
N ARG A 204 0.88 -5.49 -6.85
CA ARG A 204 -0.31 -4.76 -7.27
C ARG A 204 -1.57 -5.38 -6.73
N LEU A 205 -2.56 -4.53 -6.48
CA LEU A 205 -3.93 -4.92 -6.18
C LEU A 205 -4.86 -4.41 -7.27
N SER A 206 -5.69 -5.27 -7.86
CA SER A 206 -6.68 -4.87 -8.86
C SER A 206 -7.93 -5.73 -8.80
N ALA A 207 -9.07 -5.19 -9.22
CA ALA A 207 -10.26 -6.01 -9.42
C ALA A 207 -10.15 -6.73 -10.77
N ASP A 208 -10.29 -8.05 -10.75
CA ASP A 208 -10.58 -8.81 -11.95
C ASP A 208 -12.11 -8.92 -12.08
N THR A 209 -12.73 -7.90 -12.67
CA THR A 209 -14.20 -7.79 -12.72
C THR A 209 -14.84 -8.85 -13.59
N GLY A 210 -14.14 -9.34 -14.63
CA GLY A 210 -14.60 -10.45 -15.47
C GLY A 210 -14.70 -11.76 -14.70
N PHE A 211 -13.76 -12.00 -13.78
CA PHE A 211 -13.76 -13.19 -12.93
C PHE A 211 -14.31 -12.95 -11.53
N ARG A 212 -14.73 -11.73 -11.18
CA ARG A 212 -15.21 -11.34 -9.83
C ARG A 212 -14.21 -11.75 -8.73
N GLN A 213 -12.94 -11.46 -8.95
CA GLN A 213 -11.83 -11.78 -8.04
C GLN A 213 -11.04 -10.52 -7.68
N LEU A 214 -10.46 -10.50 -6.49
CA LEU A 214 -9.39 -9.57 -6.16
C LEU A 214 -8.07 -10.18 -6.63
N ARG A 215 -7.27 -9.44 -7.40
CA ARG A 215 -5.98 -9.93 -7.88
C ARG A 215 -4.85 -9.29 -7.10
N VAL A 216 -3.98 -10.13 -6.54
CA VAL A 216 -2.70 -9.74 -5.93
C VAL A 216 -1.60 -10.22 -6.87
N ASP A 217 -0.92 -9.28 -7.52
CA ASP A 217 -0.01 -9.60 -8.63
C ASP A 217 1.43 -9.14 -8.37
N GLY A 218 2.37 -10.08 -8.37
CA GLY A 218 3.81 -9.86 -8.25
C GLY A 218 4.61 -9.78 -9.55
N TYR A 219 3.96 -9.76 -10.73
CA TYR A 219 4.64 -9.59 -12.02
C TYR A 219 4.95 -8.14 -12.40
N GLY A 220 4.36 -7.14 -11.73
CA GLY A 220 4.53 -5.73 -12.08
C GLY A 220 6.01 -5.35 -12.14
N ARG A 221 6.49 -4.79 -13.26
CA ARG A 221 7.91 -4.45 -13.44
C ARG A 221 8.37 -3.41 -12.41
N SER A 222 9.67 -3.39 -12.07
CA SER A 222 10.24 -2.47 -11.08
C SER A 222 10.17 -0.99 -11.48
N ASP A 223 10.17 -0.72 -12.79
CA ASP A 223 9.96 0.60 -13.40
C ASP A 223 8.46 0.94 -13.55
N GLY A 224 7.60 0.01 -13.15
CA GLY A 224 6.15 0.17 -13.18
C GLY A 224 5.56 0.25 -14.58
N TYR A 225 6.15 -0.36 -15.61
CA TYR A 225 5.65 -0.34 -17.02
C TYR A 225 4.14 -0.61 -17.19
N ASP A 226 3.49 -1.12 -16.14
CA ASP A 226 2.04 -1.20 -16.00
C ASP A 226 1.49 -0.01 -15.18
N PHE A 227 0.69 0.82 -15.84
CA PHE A 227 0.03 2.01 -15.29
C PHE A 227 -0.84 1.68 -14.07
N GLY A 228 -0.77 2.53 -13.04
CA GLY A 228 -1.55 2.35 -11.82
C GLY A 228 -1.54 3.58 -10.92
N PHE A 229 -2.20 3.43 -9.78
CA PHE A 229 -2.33 4.45 -8.76
C PHE A 229 -1.54 4.07 -7.50
N VAL A 230 -1.16 5.05 -6.71
CA VAL A 230 -0.46 4.88 -5.42
C VAL A 230 -0.87 6.00 -4.49
N PHE A 231 -1.04 5.70 -3.20
CA PHE A 231 -1.30 6.74 -2.21
C PHE A 231 0.00 7.41 -1.74
N GLY A 232 -0.03 8.74 -1.66
CA GLY A 232 1.00 9.53 -0.99
C GLY A 232 0.45 10.17 0.28
N GLY A 233 1.28 10.22 1.33
CA GLY A 233 0.96 10.85 2.61
C GLY A 233 1.72 12.16 2.81
N LEU A 234 1.10 13.13 3.47
CA LEU A 234 1.72 14.41 3.79
C LEU A 234 2.93 14.21 4.72
N ARG A 235 4.05 14.87 4.44
CA ARG A 235 5.25 14.78 5.28
C ARG A 235 5.06 15.52 6.61
N ALA A 236 5.33 14.83 7.73
CA ALA A 236 5.07 15.36 9.08
C ALA A 236 5.75 16.70 9.41
N SER A 237 6.91 17.00 8.80
CA SER A 237 7.68 18.23 9.03
C SER A 237 7.09 19.49 8.38
N GLU A 238 6.08 19.36 7.53
CA GLU A 238 5.47 20.50 6.80
C GLU A 238 4.21 21.05 7.50
N ARG A 239 3.81 20.44 8.63
CA ARG A 239 3.00 21.12 9.67
C ARG A 239 3.88 22.17 10.39
N SER A 240 4.27 23.23 9.70
CA SER A 240 4.82 24.39 10.39
C SER A 240 3.73 24.98 11.29
N GLU A 241 3.98 25.06 12.59
CA GLU A 241 3.17 25.88 13.49
C GLU A 241 3.17 27.31 12.92
N ALA A 242 1.98 27.82 12.58
CA ALA A 242 1.84 29.22 12.19
C ALA A 242 2.49 30.09 13.28
N PRO A 243 3.30 31.11 12.91
CA PRO A 243 3.96 31.94 13.90
C PRO A 243 2.90 32.56 14.80
N GLN A 244 3.01 32.30 16.11
CA GLN A 244 2.21 32.99 17.11
C GLN A 244 2.52 34.48 16.99
N LYS A 245 1.57 35.22 16.41
CA LYS A 245 1.59 36.68 16.47
C LYS A 245 1.34 37.06 17.91
N ASN A 246 2.40 37.50 18.59
CA ASN A 246 2.33 38.32 19.81
C ASN A 246 1.57 39.62 19.52
#